data_AF-A0A0R3TYD3-F1
#
_entry.id   AF-A0A0R3TYD3-F1
#
_cell.length_a   1.000
_cell.length_b   1.000
_cell.length_c   1.000
_cell.angle_alpha   90.00
_cell.angle_beta   90.00
_cell.angle_gamma   90.00
#
_symmetry.space_group_name_H-M   'P 1'
#
loop_
_entity.id
_entity.type
_entity.pdbx_description
1 polymer ?
#
loop_
_entity_poly.entity_id
_entity_poly.type
_entity_poly.pdbx_seq_one_letter_code
_entity_poly.pdbx_strand_id
1 'polypeptide(L)'
;MKGAQILAMLDQGLRLSRPTRCPEAIYSVMQQCWNAEGVHRPSFSELVLTMSRLAKGPLFPNNFSTCHADNTDQQQQQRGSSTKTTESGDSSACAFAFF
;
A
#
# COMPACT_ATOMS: atom_id res chain seq x y z
N MET A 1 -3.23 -10.30 -20.14
CA MET A 1 -4.23 -9.40 -20.75
C MET A 1 -3.62 -8.72 -21.97
N LYS A 2 -4.40 -8.52 -23.04
CA LYS A 2 -3.96 -7.75 -24.22
C LYS A 2 -4.36 -6.28 -24.04
N GLY A 3 -3.58 -5.34 -24.57
CA GLY A 3 -3.85 -3.90 -24.41
C GLY A 3 -5.24 -3.45 -24.86
N ALA A 4 -5.77 -4.03 -25.94
CA ALA A 4 -7.11 -3.74 -26.44
C ALA A 4 -8.23 -4.06 -25.42
N GLN A 5 -8.06 -5.09 -24.60
CA GLN A 5 -9.01 -5.43 -23.55
C GLN A 5 -9.03 -4.38 -22.45
N ILE A 6 -7.85 -3.83 -22.12
CA ILE A 6 -7.71 -2.77 -21.11
C ILE A 6 -8.39 -1.49 -21.60
N LEU A 7 -8.20 -1.11 -22.87
CA LEU A 7 -8.89 0.04 -23.46
C LEU A 7 -10.42 -0.10 -23.36
N ALA A 8 -10.96 -1.26 -23.77
CA ALA A 8 -12.41 -1.50 -23.69
C ALA A 8 -12.95 -1.40 -22.25
N MET A 9 -12.20 -1.86 -21.25
CA MET A 9 -12.58 -1.70 -19.84
C MET A 9 -12.56 -0.23 -19.43
N LEU A 10 -11.56 0.55 -19.86
CA LEU A 10 -11.46 1.96 -19.53
C LEU A 10 -12.58 2.78 -20.16
N ASP A 11 -13.00 2.46 -21.39
CA ASP A 11 -14.10 3.11 -22.10
C ASP A 11 -15.46 2.84 -21.44
N GLN A 12 -15.62 1.68 -20.77
CA GLN A 12 -16.79 1.35 -19.96
C GLN A 12 -16.79 2.06 -18.59
N GLY A 13 -15.80 2.91 -18.32
CA GLY A 13 -15.64 3.58 -17.02
C GLY A 13 -15.06 2.67 -15.93
N LEU A 14 -14.70 1.42 -16.25
CA LEU A 14 -14.06 0.54 -15.28
C LEU A 14 -12.66 1.08 -14.97
N ARG A 15 -12.34 1.09 -13.68
CA ARG A 15 -11.03 1.48 -13.14
C ARG A 15 -10.59 0.46 -12.11
N LEU A 16 -9.37 0.61 -11.62
CA LEU A 16 -8.83 -0.26 -10.58
C LEU A 16 -9.63 -0.07 -9.28
N SER A 17 -9.97 -1.17 -8.62
CA SER A 17 -10.60 -1.15 -7.30
C SER A 17 -9.66 -0.60 -6.22
N ARG A 18 -10.23 -0.08 -5.14
CA ARG A 18 -9.44 0.41 -4.00
C ARG A 18 -8.59 -0.71 -3.38
N PRO A 19 -7.27 -0.52 -3.22
CA PRO A 19 -6.43 -1.47 -2.49
C PRO A 19 -6.82 -1.56 -1.01
N THR A 20 -6.63 -2.72 -0.38
CA THR A 20 -7.03 -3.00 1.02
C THR A 20 -6.50 -1.97 2.02
N ARG A 21 -5.27 -1.49 1.82
CA ARG A 21 -4.59 -0.54 2.74
C ARG A 21 -4.57 0.89 2.24
N CYS A 22 -5.34 1.20 1.22
CA CYS A 22 -5.47 2.55 0.71
C CYS A 22 -6.58 3.28 1.47
N PRO A 23 -6.29 4.42 2.14
CA PRO A 23 -7.31 5.26 2.75
C PRO A 23 -8.30 5.76 1.70
N GLU A 24 -9.58 5.86 2.07
CA GLU A 24 -10.65 6.30 1.17
C GLU A 24 -10.36 7.68 0.55
N ALA A 25 -9.80 8.61 1.34
CA ALA A 25 -9.45 9.94 0.87
C ALA A 25 -8.39 9.92 -0.25
N ILE A 26 -7.43 9.00 -0.21
CA ILE A 26 -6.42 8.84 -1.26
C ILE A 26 -7.04 8.21 -2.50
N TYR A 27 -7.90 7.20 -2.31
CA TYR A 27 -8.61 6.56 -3.41
C TYR A 27 -9.57 7.52 -4.14
N SER A 28 -10.23 8.42 -3.42
CA SER A 28 -11.03 9.50 -4.01
C SER A 28 -10.19 10.39 -4.92
N VAL A 29 -8.96 10.74 -4.53
CA VAL A 29 -8.06 11.53 -5.39
C VAL A 29 -7.62 10.74 -6.63
N MET A 30 -7.31 9.45 -6.49
CA MET A 30 -6.99 8.61 -7.65
C MET A 30 -8.15 8.56 -8.66
N GLN A 31 -9.40 8.45 -8.19
CA GLN A 31 -10.58 8.49 -9.05
C GLN A 31 -10.71 9.81 -9.80
N GLN A 32 -10.42 10.94 -9.14
CA GLN A 32 -10.39 12.27 -9.79
C GLN A 32 -9.31 12.34 -10.87
N CYS A 33 -8.11 11.79 -10.61
CA CYS A 33 -7.05 11.69 -11.60
C CYS A 33 -7.40 10.78 -12.80
N TRP A 34 -8.24 9.77 -12.58
CA TRP A 34 -8.67 8.80 -13.59
C TRP A 34 -9.97 9.17 -14.32
N ASN A 35 -10.44 10.40 -14.16
CA ASN A 35 -11.64 10.88 -14.85
C ASN A 35 -11.52 10.67 -16.37
N ALA A 36 -12.60 10.19 -16.98
CA ALA A 36 -12.69 9.99 -18.42
C ALA A 36 -12.45 11.31 -19.17
N GLU A 37 -13.03 12.39 -18.66
CA GLU A 37 -12.87 13.73 -19.19
C GLU A 37 -11.62 14.40 -18.60
N GLY A 38 -10.68 14.75 -19.47
CA GLY A 38 -9.41 15.37 -19.06
C GLY A 38 -9.59 16.69 -18.31
N VAL A 39 -10.64 17.45 -18.65
CA VAL A 39 -10.96 18.75 -18.02
C VAL A 39 -11.39 18.64 -16.56
N HIS A 40 -11.86 17.47 -16.12
CA HIS A 40 -12.26 17.21 -14.75
C HIS A 40 -11.13 16.64 -13.88
N ARG A 41 -9.95 16.38 -14.48
CA ARG A 41 -8.78 15.94 -13.72
C ARG A 41 -8.19 17.15 -12.99
N PRO A 42 -7.78 16.98 -11.71
CA PRO A 42 -7.14 18.06 -10.98
C PRO A 42 -5.82 18.44 -11.62
N SER A 43 -5.51 19.73 -11.59
CA SER A 43 -4.16 20.20 -11.91
C SER A 43 -3.15 19.67 -10.89
N PHE A 44 -1.87 19.64 -11.29
CA PHE A 44 -0.80 19.26 -10.35
C PHE A 44 -0.76 20.16 -9.11
N SER A 45 -1.04 21.46 -9.25
CA SER A 45 -1.10 22.39 -8.12
C SER A 45 -2.20 22.02 -7.12
N GLU A 46 -3.40 21.70 -7.60
CA GLU A 46 -4.51 21.25 -6.75
C GLU A 46 -4.23 19.89 -6.11
N LEU A 47 -3.58 19.00 -6.85
CA LEU A 47 -3.16 17.69 -6.35
C LEU A 47 -2.15 17.85 -5.19
N VAL A 48 -1.14 18.70 -5.35
CA VAL A 48 -0.14 18.97 -4.31
C VAL A 48 -0.78 19.56 -3.06
N LEU A 49 -1.68 20.54 -3.21
CA LEU A 49 -2.42 21.12 -2.09
C LEU A 49 -3.26 20.06 -1.36
N THR A 50 -3.94 19.21 -2.11
CA THR A 50 -4.79 18.14 -1.55
C THR A 50 -3.95 17.10 -0.82
N MET A 51 -2.88 16.59 -1.43
CA MET A 51 -1.98 15.63 -0.81
C MET A 51 -1.30 16.20 0.44
N SER A 52 -0.89 17.47 0.41
CA SER A 52 -0.30 18.15 1.57
C SER A 52 -1.25 18.23 2.76
N ARG A 53 -2.56 18.39 2.51
CA ARG A 53 -3.59 18.37 3.56
C ARG A 53 -3.77 16.96 4.12
N LEU A 54 -3.88 15.95 3.25
CA LEU A 54 -4.07 14.56 3.66
C LEU A 54 -2.88 14.01 4.45
N ALA A 55 -1.65 14.38 4.07
CA ALA A 55 -0.43 13.96 4.73
C ALA A 55 -0.28 14.49 6.17
N LYS A 56 -0.88 15.64 6.47
CA LYS A 56 -0.86 16.26 7.81
C LYS A 56 -2.02 15.82 8.70
N GLY A 57 -3.00 15.12 8.13
CA GLY A 57 -4.16 14.63 8.85
C GLY A 57 -3.88 13.33 9.62
N PRO A 58 -4.84 12.85 10.43
CA PRO A 58 -4.71 11.63 11.24
C PRO A 58 -4.66 10.34 10.40
N LEU A 59 -4.69 10.44 9.06
CA LEU A 59 -4.65 9.27 8.16
C LEU A 59 -3.26 8.63 8.07
N PHE A 60 -2.22 9.31 8.54
CA PHE A 60 -0.86 8.78 8.57
C PHE A 60 -0.23 9.00 9.96
N PRO A 61 -0.65 8.26 11.00
CA PRO A 61 0.07 8.24 12.26
C PRO A 61 1.36 7.43 12.04
N ASN A 62 2.44 8.14 11.71
CA ASN A 62 3.83 7.67 11.55
C ASN A 62 4.11 6.81 10.31
N ASN A 63 4.86 7.40 9.37
CA ASN A 63 5.73 6.80 8.33
C ASN A 63 5.29 5.43 7.75
N PHE A 64 4.84 5.43 6.49
CA PHE A 64 4.81 4.42 5.40
C PHE A 64 5.07 2.88 5.62
N SER A 65 5.34 2.36 6.81
CA SER A 65 5.96 1.05 7.02
C SER A 65 5.01 -0.11 7.29
N THR A 66 3.72 -0.02 6.96
CA THR A 66 2.86 -1.20 7.11
C THR A 66 1.89 -1.45 5.97
N CYS A 67 2.42 -1.48 4.75
CA CYS A 67 2.03 -2.51 3.80
C CYS A 67 2.83 -3.81 4.04
N HIS A 68 2.69 -4.42 5.23
CA HIS A 68 2.82 -5.88 5.39
C HIS A 68 2.17 -6.60 4.20
N ALA A 69 2.95 -7.03 3.21
CA ALA A 69 2.53 -8.05 2.29
C ALA A 69 2.14 -9.26 3.15
N ASP A 70 0.89 -9.68 3.04
CA ASP A 70 0.42 -10.90 3.66
C ASP A 70 1.12 -12.06 2.93
N ASN A 71 2.22 -12.56 3.50
CA ASN A 71 2.80 -13.83 3.10
C ASN A 71 2.23 -14.88 4.06
N THR A 72 0.96 -15.24 3.87
CA THR A 72 0.35 -16.36 4.59
C THR A 72 -0.09 -17.43 3.60
N ASP A 73 0.90 -18.14 3.06
CA ASP A 73 0.71 -19.49 2.50
C ASP A 73 1.87 -20.39 3.00
N GLN A 74 1.94 -20.56 4.32
CA GLN A 74 2.63 -21.69 4.94
C GLN A 74 1.67 -22.43 5.86
N GLN A 75 0.84 -23.30 5.29
CA GLN A 75 0.19 -24.36 6.05
C GLN A 75 -0.13 -25.56 5.16
N GLN A 76 0.83 -26.48 5.05
CA GLN A 76 0.73 -27.95 4.87
C GLN A 76 2.15 -28.43 4.51
N GLN A 77 2.89 -29.13 5.35
CA GLN A 77 2.67 -30.53 5.71
C GLN A 77 3.55 -30.91 6.92
N GLN A 78 2.99 -31.75 7.80
CA GLN A 78 3.55 -32.23 9.06
C GLN A 78 4.77 -33.16 8.94
N ARG A 79 5.55 -33.25 10.04
CA ARG A 79 5.89 -34.49 10.81
C ARG A 79 7.40 -34.66 11.08
N GLY A 80 7.80 -34.64 12.37
CA GLY A 80 9.03 -35.31 12.83
C GLY A 80 9.83 -34.65 13.97
N SER A 81 9.60 -35.12 15.20
CA SER A 81 10.58 -35.41 16.25
C SER A 81 11.60 -34.37 16.77
N SER A 82 11.41 -34.03 18.06
CA SER A 82 12.39 -34.08 19.16
C SER A 82 13.78 -33.44 18.97
N THR A 83 14.08 -32.34 19.67
CA THR A 83 14.85 -32.36 20.93
C THR A 83 15.10 -30.95 21.47
N LYS A 84 15.03 -30.88 22.80
CA LYS A 84 15.36 -29.82 23.77
C LYS A 84 16.79 -29.29 23.63
N THR A 85 16.97 -27.97 23.63
CA THR A 85 18.09 -27.30 24.33
C THR A 85 17.71 -25.85 24.67
N THR A 86 17.63 -25.62 25.97
CA THR A 86 17.70 -24.34 26.68
C THR A 86 18.98 -23.59 26.33
N GLU A 87 18.93 -22.27 26.15
CA GLU A 87 20.05 -21.37 26.48
C GLU A 87 19.58 -19.90 26.50
N SER A 88 19.61 -19.34 27.70
CA SER A 88 19.50 -17.93 28.08
C SER A 88 20.80 -17.19 27.78
N GLY A 89 20.73 -15.94 27.30
CA GLY A 89 21.92 -15.09 27.16
C GLY A 89 21.57 -13.67 26.76
N ASP A 90 21.64 -12.77 27.76
CA ASP A 90 21.46 -11.33 27.65
C ASP A 90 22.51 -10.64 26.77
N SER A 91 22.20 -9.37 26.46
CA SER A 91 23.13 -8.24 26.36
C SER A 91 23.65 -7.83 24.98
N SER A 92 23.20 -6.61 24.64
CA SER A 92 24.07 -5.47 24.31
C SER A 92 24.31 -5.12 22.83
N ALA A 93 23.90 -3.88 22.56
CA ALA A 93 24.63 -2.85 21.82
C ALA A 93 24.50 -2.77 20.29
N CYS A 94 23.92 -1.63 19.91
CA CYS A 94 24.45 -0.64 18.97
C CYS A 94 24.59 -1.04 17.49
N ALA A 95 23.78 -0.39 16.64
CA ALA A 95 24.32 0.64 15.74
C ALA A 95 23.18 1.36 15.01
N PHE A 96 22.99 2.63 15.34
CA PHE A 96 22.44 3.61 14.41
C PHE A 96 23.42 3.77 13.25
N ALA A 97 22.97 3.56 12.02
CA ALA A 97 23.67 4.04 10.84
C ALA A 97 22.65 4.64 9.87
N PHE A 98 22.52 5.97 9.95
CA PHE A 98 21.94 6.81 8.91
C PHE A 98 22.94 6.87 7.73
N PHE A 99 22.47 6.55 6.54
CA PHE A 99 22.69 7.36 5.34
C PHE A 99 21.42 7.28 4.48
#